data_AF-A0A7Y1U463-F1
#
_entry.id   AF-A0A7Y1U463-F1
#
_cell.length_a   1.000
_cell.length_b   1.000
_cell.length_c   1.000
_cell.angle_alpha   90.00
_cell.angle_beta   90.00
_cell.angle_gamma   90.00
#
_symmetry.space_group_name_H-M   'P 1'
#
loop_
_entity.id
_entity.type
_entity.pdbx_description
1 polymer ?
#
loop_
_entity_poly.entity_id
_entity_poly.type
_entity_poly.pdbx_seq_one_letter_code
_entity_poly.pdbx_strand_id
1 'polypeptide(L)'
;MATHRLVDVVEGMHHAIAKPWFSFAGPAADGLRRMHHVSTSATYGLVRLGGRAAGRAVDHRVPSDNTRAISASAIGSALWGDDPARPAVADATIQDNTGSVVLPLSGGLAASFPNANNGIIVLLHGLGQTERCWDTTMQSLDDRWSPVRIRYNTGLPIASSASEVAALLERLVEHWPVEIKEVVLVGYSMGGLVARSAANQAQLKGHRWVARTRHVTTVAAPLLGSPIEKGAEALASSLAIAPQTRPLAEFVGSRSQGIKDLRHGSPVDDVLPDHIEHHCIAAVVTENPRHPVGRALGDLVVRASSATGRGRSRSIEHSTMNVIGGRNHASALNAPELLVLLRSLLDEMEGEHRGAAALAQTPAQRTTLW
;
A
#
# COMPACT_ATOMS: atom_id res chain seq x y z
N MET A 1 -8.10 9.28 -16.92
CA MET A 1 -9.27 8.38 -16.89
C MET A 1 -10.25 8.68 -15.74
N ALA A 2 -9.80 9.00 -14.51
CA ALA A 2 -10.71 9.30 -13.39
C ALA A 2 -11.69 10.47 -13.64
N THR A 3 -11.23 11.53 -14.32
CA THR A 3 -12.08 12.65 -14.79
C THR A 3 -13.14 12.20 -15.78
N HIS A 4 -12.86 11.19 -16.61
CA HIS A 4 -13.83 10.67 -17.57
C HIS A 4 -14.94 9.88 -16.85
N ARG A 5 -14.57 8.97 -15.94
CA ARG A 5 -15.55 8.22 -15.13
C ARG A 5 -16.40 9.12 -14.24
N LEU A 6 -15.82 10.17 -13.65
CA LEU A 6 -16.58 11.15 -12.87
C LEU A 6 -17.56 11.94 -13.76
N VAL A 7 -17.14 12.31 -14.97
CA VAL A 7 -18.03 12.95 -15.96
C VAL A 7 -19.17 12.02 -16.35
N ASP A 8 -18.91 10.72 -16.55
CA ASP A 8 -19.93 9.71 -16.86
C ASP A 8 -20.94 9.55 -15.70
N VAL A 9 -20.48 9.69 -14.44
CA VAL A 9 -21.32 9.63 -13.23
C VAL A 9 -22.18 10.87 -13.07
N VAL A 10 -21.61 12.06 -13.29
CA VAL A 10 -22.34 13.34 -13.24
C VAL A 10 -23.37 13.41 -14.37
N GLU A 11 -23.02 12.95 -15.57
CA GLU A 11 -23.97 12.78 -16.68
C GLU A 11 -25.09 11.79 -16.33
N GLY A 12 -24.75 10.66 -15.69
CA GLY A 12 -25.71 9.68 -15.19
C GLY A 12 -26.68 10.26 -14.15
N MET A 13 -26.18 11.05 -13.20
CA MET A 13 -27.00 11.77 -12.21
C MET A 13 -27.93 12.79 -12.87
N HIS A 14 -27.41 13.57 -13.83
CA HIS A 14 -28.19 14.54 -14.60
C HIS A 14 -29.37 13.86 -15.28
N HIS A 15 -29.14 12.71 -15.93
CA HIS A 15 -30.20 11.94 -16.54
C HIS A 15 -31.19 11.34 -15.53
N ALA A 16 -30.71 10.84 -14.39
CA ALA A 16 -31.57 10.25 -13.36
C ALA A 16 -32.47 11.29 -12.66
N ILE A 17 -31.98 12.54 -12.51
CA ILE A 17 -32.75 13.67 -11.98
C ILE A 17 -33.79 14.16 -12.99
N ALA A 18 -33.44 14.21 -14.28
CA ALA A 18 -34.33 14.73 -15.33
C ALA A 18 -35.44 13.75 -15.74
N LYS A 19 -35.20 12.43 -15.63
CA LYS A 19 -36.11 11.38 -16.10
C LYS A 19 -37.53 11.42 -15.48
N PRO A 20 -37.71 11.63 -14.17
CA PRO A 20 -39.05 11.73 -13.57
C PRO A 20 -39.85 12.93 -14.09
N TRP A 21 -39.21 14.08 -14.34
CA TRP A 21 -39.85 15.28 -14.84
C TRP A 21 -40.35 15.15 -16.28
N PHE A 22 -39.56 14.51 -17.16
CA PHE A 22 -40.02 14.20 -18.51
C PHE A 22 -41.09 13.11 -18.54
N SER A 23 -41.07 12.17 -17.60
CA SER A 23 -42.11 11.14 -17.46
C SER A 23 -43.43 11.74 -16.97
N PHE A 24 -43.36 12.73 -16.06
CA PHE A 24 -44.51 13.49 -15.58
C PHE A 24 -45.13 14.39 -16.65
N ALA A 25 -44.32 15.00 -17.51
CA ALA A 25 -44.78 15.87 -18.59
C ALA A 25 -45.40 15.13 -19.80
N GLY A 26 -45.20 13.80 -19.89
CA GLY A 26 -45.82 12.95 -20.91
C GLY A 26 -45.34 13.19 -22.35
N PRO A 27 -46.01 12.61 -23.36
CA PRO A 27 -45.58 12.63 -24.77
C PRO A 27 -45.42 14.03 -25.37
N ALA A 28 -46.10 15.03 -24.81
CA ALA A 28 -46.01 16.42 -25.24
C ALA A 28 -44.61 17.02 -25.04
N ALA A 29 -43.81 16.48 -24.12
CA ALA A 29 -42.44 16.94 -23.84
C ALA A 29 -41.36 16.18 -24.62
N ASP A 30 -41.71 15.26 -25.53
CA ASP A 30 -40.75 14.40 -26.22
C ASP A 30 -39.74 15.17 -27.09
N GLY A 31 -40.18 16.26 -27.73
CA GLY A 31 -39.30 17.15 -28.48
C GLY A 31 -38.25 17.81 -27.57
N LEU A 32 -38.70 18.32 -26.42
CA LEU A 32 -37.84 18.97 -25.43
C LEU A 32 -36.90 17.96 -24.74
N ARG A 33 -37.39 16.74 -24.47
CA ARG A 33 -36.59 15.63 -23.94
C ARG A 33 -35.45 15.26 -24.90
N ARG A 34 -35.71 15.18 -26.21
CA ARG A 34 -34.69 14.92 -27.23
C ARG A 34 -33.64 16.04 -27.29
N MET A 35 -34.08 17.29 -27.30
CA MET A 35 -33.17 18.44 -27.28
C MET A 35 -32.31 18.46 -26.02
N HIS A 36 -32.89 18.24 -24.85
CA HIS A 36 -32.17 18.14 -23.59
C HIS A 36 -31.11 17.03 -23.64
N HIS A 37 -31.45 15.82 -24.11
CA HIS A 37 -30.47 14.74 -24.27
C HIS A 37 -29.31 15.11 -25.21
N VAL A 38 -29.60 15.71 -26.37
CA VAL A 38 -28.55 16.13 -27.32
C VAL A 38 -27.64 17.20 -26.72
N SER A 39 -28.21 18.22 -26.07
CA SER A 39 -27.43 19.29 -25.43
C SER A 39 -26.57 18.74 -24.28
N THR A 40 -27.14 17.91 -23.41
CA THR A 40 -26.41 17.30 -22.29
C THR A 40 -25.25 16.43 -22.79
N SER A 41 -25.49 15.55 -23.78
CA SER A 41 -24.45 14.69 -24.34
C SER A 41 -23.36 15.47 -25.09
N ALA A 42 -23.71 16.56 -25.78
CA ALA A 42 -22.74 17.44 -26.43
C ALA A 42 -21.85 18.16 -25.40
N THR A 43 -22.43 18.71 -24.33
CA THR A 43 -21.68 19.37 -23.25
C THR A 43 -20.71 18.40 -22.58
N TYR A 44 -21.16 17.21 -22.18
CA TYR A 44 -20.25 16.22 -21.57
C TYR A 44 -19.25 15.64 -22.58
N GLY A 45 -19.60 15.55 -23.87
CA GLY A 45 -18.67 15.21 -24.95
C GLY A 45 -17.52 16.21 -25.08
N LEU A 46 -17.81 17.51 -25.01
CA LEU A 46 -16.80 18.59 -25.04
C LEU A 46 -15.91 18.60 -23.79
N VAL A 47 -16.50 18.38 -22.61
CA VAL A 47 -15.74 18.23 -21.36
C VAL A 47 -14.78 17.02 -21.43
N ARG A 48 -15.22 15.90 -22.03
CA ARG A 48 -14.38 14.72 -22.27
C ARG A 48 -13.23 14.99 -23.25
N LEU A 49 -13.49 15.75 -24.33
CA LEU A 49 -12.46 16.18 -25.29
C LEU A 49 -11.39 17.07 -24.65
N GLY A 50 -11.81 18.04 -23.83
CA GLY A 50 -10.90 18.91 -23.06
C GLY A 50 -10.05 18.12 -22.07
N GLY A 51 -10.64 17.14 -21.36
CA GLY A 51 -9.93 16.26 -20.44
C GLY A 51 -8.91 15.34 -21.13
N ARG A 52 -9.19 14.85 -22.34
CA ARG A 52 -8.26 14.02 -23.15
C ARG A 52 -7.06 14.83 -23.66
N ALA A 53 -7.27 16.10 -24.02
CA ALA A 53 -6.19 16.99 -24.45
C ALA A 53 -5.24 17.33 -23.29
N ALA A 54 -5.78 17.61 -22.09
CA ALA A 54 -5.00 17.84 -20.88
C ALA A 54 -4.21 16.58 -20.44
N GLY A 55 -4.81 15.39 -20.55
CA GLY A 55 -4.14 14.13 -20.21
C GLY A 55 -2.97 13.78 -21.13
N ARG A 56 -3.06 14.07 -22.43
CA ARG A 56 -1.95 13.84 -23.39
C ARG A 56 -0.82 14.85 -23.26
N ALA A 57 -1.09 16.07 -22.79
CA ALA A 57 -0.06 17.08 -22.54
C ALA A 57 0.85 16.71 -21.34
N VAL A 58 0.35 15.89 -20.41
CA VAL A 58 1.10 15.38 -19.25
C VAL A 58 2.05 14.22 -19.64
N ASP A 59 1.75 13.49 -20.71
CA ASP A 59 2.52 12.29 -21.13
C ASP A 59 3.81 12.61 -21.90
N HIS A 60 3.97 13.85 -22.38
CA HIS A 60 5.09 14.23 -23.26
C HIS A 60 6.09 15.25 -22.68
N ARG A 61 5.94 15.70 -21.42
CA ARG A 61 6.95 16.54 -20.75
C ARG A 61 6.96 16.32 -19.25
N VAL A 62 7.89 15.51 -18.75
CA VAL A 62 8.22 15.47 -17.32
C VAL A 62 9.71 15.77 -17.12
N PRO A 63 10.06 17.05 -16.89
CA PRO A 63 11.17 17.40 -16.01
C PRO A 63 10.78 17.13 -14.55
N SER A 64 11.75 16.65 -13.77
CA SER A 64 11.65 15.94 -12.48
C SER A 64 11.17 16.72 -11.26
N ASP A 65 10.47 17.85 -11.37
CA ASP A 65 10.40 18.83 -10.26
C ASP A 65 9.01 19.36 -9.88
N ASN A 66 7.94 18.57 -10.00
CA ASN A 66 6.61 19.05 -9.61
C ASN A 66 5.78 18.07 -8.77
N THR A 67 5.82 18.29 -7.45
CA THR A 67 5.05 17.63 -6.38
C THR A 67 3.53 17.61 -6.62
N ARG A 68 2.99 18.50 -7.47
CA ARG A 68 1.55 18.57 -7.81
C ARG A 68 1.09 17.55 -8.85
N ALA A 69 1.96 17.10 -9.75
CA ALA A 69 1.62 16.11 -10.78
C ALA A 69 1.56 14.68 -10.21
N ILE A 70 2.43 14.40 -9.22
CA ILE A 70 2.42 13.17 -8.42
C ILE A 70 1.10 13.04 -7.65
N SER A 71 0.54 14.15 -7.16
CA SER A 71 -0.73 14.15 -6.41
C SER A 71 -1.95 13.76 -7.24
N ALA A 72 -2.03 14.14 -8.52
CA ALA A 72 -3.20 13.85 -9.36
C ALA A 72 -3.20 12.40 -9.88
N SER A 73 -2.04 11.83 -10.21
CA SER A 73 -1.91 10.41 -10.56
C SER A 73 -2.04 9.51 -9.32
N ALA A 74 -1.49 9.93 -8.18
CA ALA A 74 -1.65 9.23 -6.91
C ALA A 74 -3.12 9.21 -6.44
N ILE A 75 -3.90 10.28 -6.62
CA ILE A 75 -5.35 10.26 -6.30
C ILE A 75 -6.13 9.33 -7.25
N GLY A 76 -5.77 9.29 -8.54
CA GLY A 76 -6.37 8.39 -9.52
C GLY A 76 -6.10 6.91 -9.22
N SER A 77 -4.84 6.57 -8.89
CA SER A 77 -4.43 5.21 -8.53
C SER A 77 -4.82 4.82 -7.10
N ALA A 78 -4.93 5.78 -6.17
CA ALA A 78 -5.39 5.55 -4.80
C ALA A 78 -6.91 5.38 -4.68
N LEU A 79 -7.71 5.88 -5.63
CA LEU A 79 -9.16 5.67 -5.65
C LEU A 79 -9.59 4.45 -6.48
N TRP A 80 -8.77 3.98 -7.44
CA TRP A 80 -9.17 2.92 -8.38
C TRP A 80 -8.19 1.76 -8.54
N GLY A 81 -7.04 1.79 -7.86
CA GLY A 81 -5.93 0.88 -8.18
C GLY A 81 -5.27 1.22 -9.52
N ASP A 82 -4.27 0.43 -9.92
CA ASP A 82 -3.68 0.54 -11.26
C ASP A 82 -4.75 0.40 -12.36
N ASP A 83 -4.54 1.11 -13.48
CA ASP A 83 -5.41 1.08 -14.66
C ASP A 83 -5.55 -0.37 -15.19
N PRO A 84 -6.76 -0.93 -15.35
CA PRO A 84 -6.96 -2.26 -15.95
C PRO A 84 -6.47 -2.35 -17.41
N ALA A 85 -6.18 -1.21 -18.07
CA ALA A 85 -5.56 -1.15 -19.39
C ALA A 85 -4.02 -1.05 -19.37
N ARG A 86 -3.38 -0.83 -18.22
CA ARG A 86 -1.97 -1.18 -18.07
C ARG A 86 -1.90 -2.70 -18.06
N PRO A 87 -0.92 -3.36 -18.72
CA PRO A 87 -0.75 -4.79 -18.57
C PRO A 87 -0.71 -5.06 -17.08
N ALA A 88 -1.73 -5.76 -16.58
CA ALA A 88 -1.76 -6.18 -15.20
C ALA A 88 -0.41 -6.85 -14.97
N VAL A 89 0.38 -6.35 -14.02
CA VAL A 89 1.45 -7.19 -13.49
C VAL A 89 0.66 -8.29 -12.79
N ALA A 90 0.37 -9.36 -13.52
CA ALA A 90 -0.51 -10.42 -13.08
C ALA A 90 0.09 -11.15 -11.88
N ASP A 91 1.42 -11.04 -11.74
CA ASP A 91 2.21 -11.62 -10.67
C ASP A 91 3.05 -10.54 -9.98
N ALA A 92 3.33 -10.70 -8.69
CA ALA A 92 4.36 -9.92 -8.02
C ALA A 92 5.72 -10.07 -8.71
N THR A 93 6.48 -8.98 -8.80
CA THR A 93 7.79 -8.93 -9.48
C THR A 93 8.85 -8.21 -8.63
N ILE A 94 10.11 -8.60 -8.79
CA ILE A 94 11.26 -7.89 -8.22
C ILE A 94 11.70 -6.82 -9.19
N GLN A 95 12.07 -5.64 -8.68
CA GLN A 95 12.55 -4.53 -9.49
C GLN A 95 13.99 -4.17 -9.11
N ASP A 96 14.86 -4.04 -10.10
CA ASP A 96 16.23 -3.55 -9.90
C ASP A 96 16.26 -2.02 -9.69
N ASN A 97 17.46 -1.44 -9.53
CA ASN A 97 17.64 0.00 -9.32
C ASN A 97 17.13 0.88 -10.47
N THR A 98 17.06 0.34 -11.69
CA THR A 98 16.55 1.04 -12.88
C THR A 98 15.02 0.97 -13.01
N GLY A 99 14.38 0.11 -12.21
CA GLY A 99 12.95 -0.20 -12.31
C GLY A 99 12.63 -1.27 -13.35
N SER A 100 13.64 -2.07 -13.73
CA SER A 100 13.46 -3.22 -14.62
C SER A 100 13.10 -4.47 -13.82
N VAL A 101 12.23 -5.31 -14.40
CA VAL A 101 11.81 -6.58 -13.81
C VAL A 101 13.01 -7.53 -13.75
N VAL A 102 13.33 -8.00 -12.55
CA VAL A 102 14.35 -9.02 -12.32
C VAL A 102 13.70 -10.40 -12.38
N LEU A 103 14.27 -11.29 -13.17
CA LEU A 103 13.87 -12.69 -13.17
C LEU A 103 14.33 -13.35 -11.86
N PRO A 104 13.42 -13.93 -11.06
CA PRO A 104 13.78 -14.63 -9.82
C PRO A 104 14.31 -16.04 -10.15
N LEU A 105 15.49 -16.04 -10.76
CA LEU A 105 16.32 -17.18 -11.16
C LEU A 105 17.78 -16.78 -10.89
N SER A 106 18.66 -17.75 -10.64
CA SER A 106 20.02 -17.48 -10.12
C SER A 106 20.81 -16.48 -10.99
N GLY A 107 20.77 -16.63 -12.31
CA GLY A 107 21.48 -15.71 -13.23
C GLY A 107 20.90 -14.29 -13.24
N GLY A 108 19.57 -14.14 -13.15
CA GLY A 108 18.91 -12.83 -13.12
C GLY A 108 19.19 -12.10 -11.81
N LEU A 109 19.10 -12.80 -10.68
CA LEU A 109 19.38 -12.22 -9.37
C LEU A 109 20.87 -11.86 -9.23
N ALA A 110 21.80 -12.71 -9.66
CA ALA A 110 23.23 -12.39 -9.61
C ALA A 110 23.60 -11.16 -10.45
N ALA A 111 22.96 -10.99 -11.62
CA ALA A 111 23.20 -9.83 -12.48
C ALA A 111 22.64 -8.54 -11.87
N SER A 112 21.46 -8.59 -11.25
CA SER A 112 20.80 -7.41 -10.66
C SER A 112 21.31 -7.06 -9.25
N PHE A 113 21.89 -8.03 -8.54
CA PHE A 113 22.44 -7.88 -7.19
C PHE A 113 23.90 -8.39 -7.14
N PRO A 114 24.85 -7.71 -7.82
CA PRO A 114 26.25 -8.15 -7.88
C PRO A 114 26.94 -8.12 -6.50
N ASN A 115 26.46 -7.27 -5.59
CA ASN A 115 26.92 -7.16 -4.21
C ASN A 115 25.88 -7.76 -3.24
N ALA A 116 25.25 -8.88 -3.61
CA ALA A 116 24.26 -9.54 -2.77
C ALA A 116 24.87 -10.00 -1.43
N ASN A 117 24.17 -9.69 -0.33
CA ASN A 117 24.54 -10.05 1.03
C ASN A 117 23.63 -11.15 1.59
N ASN A 118 23.99 -11.66 2.76
CA ASN A 118 23.23 -12.67 3.49
C ASN A 118 22.00 -12.11 4.25
N GLY A 119 21.85 -10.78 4.31
CA GLY A 119 20.68 -10.09 4.86
C GLY A 119 19.89 -9.39 3.74
N ILE A 120 18.58 -9.65 3.66
CA ILE A 120 17.69 -9.03 2.68
C ILE A 120 16.65 -8.16 3.37
N ILE A 121 16.44 -6.95 2.85
CA ILE A 121 15.33 -6.07 3.24
C ILE A 121 14.33 -5.98 2.09
N VAL A 122 13.15 -6.53 2.27
CA VAL A 122 12.07 -6.52 1.29
C VAL A 122 11.17 -5.31 1.51
N LEU A 123 11.01 -4.48 0.49
CA LEU A 123 10.26 -3.23 0.53
C LEU A 123 8.96 -3.34 -0.27
N LEU A 124 7.82 -3.24 0.42
CA LEU A 124 6.46 -3.33 -0.15
C LEU A 124 5.79 -1.96 -0.17
N HIS A 125 5.40 -1.51 -1.37
CA HIS A 125 4.73 -0.22 -1.56
C HIS A 125 3.24 -0.24 -1.16
N GLY A 126 2.64 0.94 -1.04
CA GLY A 126 1.23 1.12 -0.74
C GLY A 126 0.33 1.14 -1.98
N LEU A 127 -0.97 1.25 -1.74
CA LEU A 127 -2.00 1.33 -2.77
C LEU A 127 -1.77 2.49 -3.74
N GLY A 128 -1.87 2.21 -5.04
CA GLY A 128 -1.76 3.22 -6.09
C GLY A 128 -0.38 3.84 -6.24
N GLN A 129 0.61 3.32 -5.53
CA GLN A 129 2.02 3.65 -5.69
C GLN A 129 2.75 2.54 -6.45
N THR A 130 4.01 2.80 -6.78
CA THR A 130 4.96 1.78 -7.21
C THR A 130 6.06 1.65 -6.18
N GLU A 131 6.85 0.60 -6.29
CA GLU A 131 8.03 0.29 -5.47
C GLU A 131 9.09 1.40 -5.43
N ARG A 132 9.09 2.31 -6.42
CA ARG A 132 9.96 3.50 -6.46
C ARG A 132 9.73 4.47 -5.32
N CYS A 133 8.62 4.35 -4.59
CA CYS A 133 8.40 5.11 -3.37
C CYS A 133 9.51 4.91 -2.32
N TRP A 134 10.30 3.84 -2.46
CA TRP A 134 11.43 3.51 -1.59
C TRP A 134 12.80 4.02 -2.07
N ASP A 135 12.91 4.76 -3.17
CA ASP A 135 14.20 5.20 -3.76
C ASP A 135 15.11 5.88 -2.71
N THR A 136 14.57 6.75 -1.86
CA THR A 136 15.34 7.41 -0.78
C THR A 136 15.82 6.44 0.30
N THR A 137 14.99 5.44 0.63
CA THR A 137 15.38 4.41 1.61
C THR A 137 16.49 3.54 1.05
N MET A 138 16.39 3.12 -0.22
CA MET A 138 17.43 2.33 -0.90
C MET A 138 18.82 2.97 -0.82
N GLN A 139 18.90 4.29 -1.05
CA GLN A 139 20.16 5.05 -1.01
C GLN A 139 20.71 5.25 0.40
N SER A 140 19.88 5.01 1.41
CA SER A 140 20.19 5.27 2.81
C SER A 140 20.55 4.00 3.59
N LEU A 141 20.32 2.82 3.02
CA LEU A 141 20.68 1.56 3.67
C LEU A 141 22.18 1.30 3.53
N ASP A 142 22.73 0.63 4.53
CA ASP A 142 24.14 0.25 4.51
C ASP A 142 24.40 -0.93 3.56
N ASP A 143 25.67 -1.12 3.19
CA ASP A 143 26.09 -2.16 2.26
C ASP A 143 26.02 -3.58 2.85
N ARG A 144 25.52 -3.79 4.08
CA ARG A 144 25.33 -5.13 4.68
C ARG A 144 23.98 -5.71 4.30
N TRP A 145 23.02 -4.86 3.97
CA TRP A 145 21.71 -5.27 3.52
C TRP A 145 21.61 -5.25 2.00
N SER A 146 20.92 -6.23 1.45
CA SER A 146 20.47 -6.19 0.07
C SER A 146 19.01 -5.77 0.01
N PRO A 147 18.71 -4.51 -0.30
CA PRO A 147 17.34 -4.06 -0.39
C PRO A 147 16.69 -4.53 -1.69
N VAL A 148 15.52 -5.15 -1.55
CA VAL A 148 14.74 -5.75 -2.64
C VAL A 148 13.38 -5.08 -2.69
N ARG A 149 13.08 -4.46 -3.83
CA ARG A 149 11.80 -3.82 -4.10
C ARG A 149 10.87 -4.79 -4.79
N ILE A 150 9.67 -4.97 -4.25
CA ILE A 150 8.64 -5.79 -4.89
C ILE A 150 7.53 -4.89 -5.40
N ARG A 151 7.21 -5.07 -6.68
CA ARG A 151 6.01 -4.51 -7.31
C ARG A 151 4.93 -5.57 -7.34
N TYR A 152 3.73 -5.23 -6.88
CA TYR A 152 2.59 -6.14 -6.89
C TYR A 152 1.30 -5.38 -7.24
N ASN A 153 0.26 -6.11 -7.66
CA ASN A 153 -0.99 -5.49 -8.06
C ASN A 153 -1.81 -5.05 -6.84
N THR A 154 -1.81 -3.74 -6.59
CA THR A 154 -2.51 -3.15 -5.44
C THR A 154 -4.03 -3.09 -5.60
N GLY A 155 -4.56 -3.42 -6.78
CA GLY A 155 -6.00 -3.52 -7.03
C GLY A 155 -6.61 -4.86 -6.60
N LEU A 156 -5.79 -5.90 -6.38
CA LEU A 156 -6.21 -7.22 -5.92
C LEU A 156 -6.58 -7.21 -4.42
N PRO A 157 -7.34 -8.22 -3.95
CA PRO A 157 -7.49 -8.46 -2.53
C PRO A 157 -6.13 -8.59 -1.84
N ILE A 158 -6.02 -8.08 -0.61
CA ILE A 158 -4.76 -8.09 0.15
C ILE A 158 -4.22 -9.51 0.31
N ALA A 159 -5.11 -10.48 0.57
CA ALA A 159 -4.75 -11.88 0.71
C ALA A 159 -4.18 -12.48 -0.60
N SER A 160 -4.70 -12.06 -1.76
CA SER A 160 -4.20 -12.48 -3.07
C SER A 160 -2.81 -11.91 -3.34
N SER A 161 -2.63 -10.59 -3.14
CA SER A 161 -1.31 -9.95 -3.26
C SER A 161 -0.30 -10.57 -2.31
N ALA A 162 -0.71 -10.89 -1.08
CA ALA A 162 0.13 -11.54 -0.09
C ALA A 162 0.55 -12.95 -0.50
N SER A 163 -0.35 -13.74 -1.09
CA SER A 163 -0.03 -15.06 -1.63
C SER A 163 1.00 -14.97 -2.76
N GLU A 164 0.87 -14.01 -3.66
CA GLU A 164 1.83 -13.77 -4.74
C GLU A 164 3.20 -13.34 -4.21
N VAL A 165 3.22 -12.39 -3.27
CA VAL A 165 4.46 -11.94 -2.61
C VAL A 165 5.13 -13.09 -1.86
N ALA A 166 4.36 -13.91 -1.13
CA ALA A 166 4.88 -15.07 -0.41
C ALA A 166 5.55 -16.10 -1.34
N ALA A 167 4.96 -16.34 -2.51
CA ALA A 167 5.52 -17.26 -3.53
C ALA A 167 6.75 -16.66 -4.23
N LEU A 168 6.74 -15.35 -4.51
CA LEU A 168 7.90 -14.65 -5.07
C LEU A 168 9.09 -14.69 -4.11
N LEU A 169 8.85 -14.46 -2.81
CA LEU A 169 9.89 -14.52 -1.78
C LEU A 169 10.49 -15.92 -1.63
N GLU A 170 9.68 -16.97 -1.80
CA GLU A 170 10.19 -18.34 -1.80
C GLU A 170 11.19 -18.57 -2.93
N ARG A 171 10.85 -18.12 -4.15
CA ARG A 171 11.76 -18.20 -5.30
C ARG A 171 12.99 -17.31 -5.15
N LEU A 172 12.81 -16.12 -4.56
CA LEU A 172 13.90 -15.20 -4.26
C LEU A 172 14.93 -15.86 -3.35
N VAL A 173 14.47 -16.43 -2.23
CA VAL A 173 15.35 -17.07 -1.25
C VAL A 173 16.04 -18.30 -1.83
N GLU A 174 15.34 -19.08 -2.65
CA GLU A 174 15.90 -20.25 -3.32
C GLU A 174 17.05 -19.93 -4.28
N HIS A 175 16.95 -18.80 -5.00
CA HIS A 175 17.88 -18.46 -6.07
C HIS A 175 18.81 -17.28 -5.71
N TRP A 176 18.82 -16.86 -4.45
CA TRP A 176 19.64 -15.74 -4.02
C TRP A 176 21.13 -16.06 -4.22
N PRO A 177 21.97 -15.08 -4.63
CA PRO A 177 23.36 -15.38 -5.00
C PRO A 177 24.24 -15.91 -3.87
N VAL A 178 23.87 -15.65 -2.61
CA VAL A 178 24.58 -16.11 -1.40
C VAL A 178 23.58 -16.72 -0.41
N GLU A 179 24.07 -17.49 0.57
CA GLU A 179 23.20 -18.05 1.60
C GLU A 179 22.55 -16.93 2.43
N ILE A 180 21.21 -16.93 2.48
CA ILE A 180 20.44 -15.98 3.28
C ILE A 180 20.41 -16.44 4.74
N LYS A 181 20.87 -15.55 5.62
CA LYS A 181 20.73 -15.68 7.06
C LYS A 181 19.51 -14.96 7.58
N GLU A 182 19.12 -13.87 6.93
CA GLU A 182 18.10 -12.97 7.47
C GLU A 182 17.24 -12.30 6.41
N VAL A 183 15.95 -12.22 6.69
CA VAL A 183 14.94 -11.50 5.89
C VAL A 183 14.20 -10.52 6.79
N VAL A 184 14.11 -9.27 6.34
CA VAL A 184 13.29 -8.22 6.95
C VAL A 184 12.22 -7.80 5.95
N LEU A 185 10.96 -7.74 6.40
CA LEU A 185 9.88 -7.20 5.58
C LEU A 185 9.54 -5.79 6.06
N VAL A 186 9.53 -4.81 5.16
CA VAL A 186 9.08 -3.45 5.43
C VAL A 186 7.96 -3.09 4.48
N GLY A 187 6.78 -2.80 5.03
CA GLY A 187 5.60 -2.48 4.25
C GLY A 187 5.05 -1.11 4.59
N TYR A 188 4.88 -0.27 3.58
CA TYR A 188 4.26 1.04 3.72
C TYR A 188 2.78 1.01 3.36
N SER A 189 1.94 1.62 4.19
CA SER A 189 0.49 1.68 4.01
C SER A 189 -0.10 0.28 3.81
N MET A 190 -0.80 0.03 2.71
CA MET A 190 -1.30 -1.30 2.35
C MET A 190 -0.19 -2.38 2.28
N GLY A 191 1.03 -2.02 1.90
CA GLY A 191 2.16 -2.94 1.85
C GLY A 191 2.49 -3.54 3.22
N GLY A 192 2.18 -2.84 4.32
CA GLY A 192 2.33 -3.40 5.68
C GLY A 192 1.32 -4.52 5.97
N LEU A 193 0.12 -4.44 5.41
CA LEU A 193 -0.88 -5.51 5.52
C LEU A 193 -0.46 -6.72 4.66
N VAL A 194 0.02 -6.45 3.44
CA VAL A 194 0.54 -7.48 2.54
C VAL A 194 1.75 -8.19 3.15
N ALA A 195 2.70 -7.48 3.77
CA ALA A 195 3.85 -8.08 4.46
C ALA A 195 3.41 -9.08 5.53
N ARG A 196 2.49 -8.64 6.41
CA ARG A 196 1.98 -9.47 7.51
C ARG A 196 1.24 -10.71 7.00
N SER A 197 0.33 -10.51 6.06
CA SER A 197 -0.44 -11.60 5.46
C SER A 197 0.45 -12.57 4.70
N ALA A 198 1.48 -12.08 4.00
CA ALA A 198 2.43 -12.92 3.28
C ALA A 198 3.21 -13.81 4.24
N ALA A 199 3.69 -13.28 5.37
CA ALA A 199 4.39 -14.07 6.38
C ALA A 199 3.50 -15.15 7.02
N ASN A 200 2.25 -14.81 7.35
CA ASN A 200 1.29 -15.79 7.86
C ASN A 200 0.99 -16.89 6.83
N GLN A 201 0.63 -16.53 5.60
CA GLN A 201 0.32 -17.51 4.56
C GLN A 201 1.52 -18.38 4.19
N ALA A 202 2.71 -17.80 4.16
CA ALA A 202 3.96 -18.52 3.90
C ALA A 202 4.27 -19.54 5.01
N GLN A 203 3.99 -19.19 6.28
CA GLN A 203 4.10 -20.13 7.40
C GLN A 203 3.14 -21.32 7.20
N LEU A 204 1.88 -21.04 6.87
CA LEU A 204 0.86 -22.08 6.64
C LEU A 204 1.20 -22.99 5.46
N LYS A 205 1.91 -22.47 4.45
CA LYS A 205 2.36 -23.21 3.26
C LYS A 205 3.75 -23.85 3.42
N GLY A 206 4.43 -23.65 4.55
CA GLY A 206 5.77 -24.21 4.79
C GLY A 206 6.88 -23.60 3.93
N HIS A 207 6.76 -22.33 3.54
CA HIS A 207 7.80 -21.63 2.78
C HIS A 207 9.07 -21.44 3.65
N ARG A 208 10.24 -21.63 3.04
CA ARG A 208 11.54 -21.63 3.74
C ARG A 208 11.92 -20.26 4.28
N TRP A 209 11.53 -19.21 3.57
CA TRP A 209 11.95 -17.84 3.90
C TRP A 209 11.43 -17.36 5.26
N VAL A 210 10.30 -17.89 5.74
CA VAL A 210 9.68 -17.49 7.02
C VAL A 210 10.57 -17.82 8.22
N ALA A 211 11.29 -18.94 8.16
CA ALA A 211 12.25 -19.32 9.21
C ALA A 211 13.49 -18.40 9.25
N ARG A 212 13.72 -17.63 8.18
CA ARG A 212 14.76 -16.59 8.09
C ARG A 212 14.21 -15.19 8.35
N THR A 213 12.89 -15.03 8.41
CA THR A 213 12.29 -13.74 8.75
C THR A 213 12.39 -13.51 10.23
N ARG A 214 13.02 -12.40 10.60
CA ARG A 214 13.04 -11.92 11.96
C ARG A 214 12.01 -10.83 12.16
N HIS A 215 12.03 -9.82 11.30
CA HIS A 215 11.29 -8.59 11.55
C HIS A 215 10.27 -8.32 10.43
N VAL A 216 9.07 -7.90 10.86
CA VAL A 216 8.07 -7.29 10.00
C VAL A 216 7.83 -5.88 10.50
N THR A 217 8.16 -4.88 9.69
CA THR A 217 7.98 -3.46 9.99
C THR A 217 6.84 -2.89 9.17
N THR A 218 5.83 -2.36 9.83
CA THR A 218 4.68 -1.71 9.19
C THR A 218 4.76 -0.20 9.36
N VAL A 219 4.79 0.53 8.24
CA VAL A 219 4.90 2.00 8.21
C VAL A 219 3.58 2.60 7.73
N ALA A 220 2.93 3.40 8.57
CA ALA A 220 1.63 4.03 8.27
C ALA A 220 0.55 3.03 7.78
N ALA A 221 0.64 1.75 8.17
CA ALA A 221 -0.24 0.70 7.69
C ALA A 221 -1.59 0.73 8.44
N PRO A 222 -2.76 0.63 7.78
CA PRO A 222 -4.05 0.62 8.46
C PRO A 222 -4.34 -0.76 9.09
N LEU A 223 -3.63 -1.12 10.17
CA LEU A 223 -3.70 -2.45 10.79
C LEU A 223 -5.11 -2.85 11.27
N LEU A 224 -5.92 -1.88 11.69
CA LEU A 224 -7.34 -2.09 12.07
C LEU A 224 -8.33 -1.56 11.02
N GLY A 225 -7.81 -1.27 9.83
CA GLY A 225 -8.51 -0.74 8.68
C GLY A 225 -8.60 0.78 8.65
N SER A 226 -9.07 1.32 7.52
CA SER A 226 -9.21 2.75 7.30
C SER A 226 -10.63 3.25 7.67
N PRO A 227 -10.72 4.30 8.49
CA PRO A 227 -11.96 5.05 8.76
C PRO A 227 -12.63 5.61 7.50
N ILE A 228 -11.82 6.01 6.52
CA ILE A 228 -12.28 6.70 5.31
C ILE A 228 -13.05 5.71 4.43
N GLU A 229 -12.63 4.44 4.39
CA GLU A 229 -13.36 3.37 3.73
C GLU A 229 -14.71 3.08 4.38
N LYS A 230 -14.76 3.02 5.71
CA LYS A 230 -16.01 2.84 6.47
C LYS A 230 -16.98 4.01 6.23
N GLY A 231 -16.47 5.24 6.14
CA GLY A 231 -17.26 6.43 5.81
C GLY A 231 -17.74 6.44 4.35
N ALA A 232 -16.90 6.02 3.41
CA ALA A 232 -17.24 5.95 2.00
C ALA A 232 -18.25 4.83 1.67
N GLU A 233 -18.23 3.69 2.38
CA GLU A 233 -19.27 2.65 2.28
C GLU A 233 -20.59 3.11 2.90
N ALA A 234 -20.55 3.76 4.06
CA ALA A 234 -21.75 4.35 4.66
C ALA A 234 -22.36 5.41 3.73
N LEU A 235 -21.53 6.22 3.06
CA LEU A 235 -21.95 7.18 2.05
C LEU A 235 -22.46 6.50 0.77
N ALA A 236 -21.79 5.46 0.26
CA ALA A 236 -22.27 4.70 -0.88
C ALA A 236 -23.62 4.04 -0.58
N SER A 237 -23.77 3.46 0.61
CA SER A 237 -24.99 2.79 1.06
C SER A 237 -26.14 3.79 1.23
N SER A 238 -25.89 5.00 1.75
CA SER A 238 -26.91 6.04 1.84
C SER A 238 -27.28 6.63 0.47
N LEU A 239 -26.31 6.80 -0.42
CA LEU A 239 -26.55 7.22 -1.80
C LEU A 239 -27.26 6.15 -2.63
N ALA A 240 -27.20 4.87 -2.26
CA ALA A 240 -27.91 3.81 -2.96
C ALA A 240 -29.43 3.78 -2.66
N ILE A 241 -29.88 4.48 -1.61
CA ILE A 241 -31.28 4.53 -1.17
C ILE A 241 -32.18 5.14 -2.24
N ALA A 242 -31.76 6.26 -2.83
CA ALA A 242 -32.54 6.98 -3.84
C ALA A 242 -32.08 6.60 -5.27
N PRO A 243 -33.00 6.25 -6.20
CA PRO A 243 -32.64 5.91 -7.58
C PRO A 243 -31.81 6.97 -8.32
N GLN A 244 -31.96 8.24 -7.94
CA GLN A 244 -31.28 9.40 -8.54
C GLN A 244 -29.79 9.50 -8.15
N THR A 245 -29.41 8.92 -7.01
CA THR A 245 -28.04 8.94 -6.48
C THR A 245 -27.33 7.59 -6.65
N ARG A 246 -28.00 6.58 -7.21
CA ARG A 246 -27.41 5.25 -7.49
C ARG A 246 -26.15 5.29 -8.37
N PRO A 247 -26.07 6.08 -9.46
CA PRO A 247 -24.83 6.17 -10.23
C PRO A 247 -23.64 6.71 -9.41
N LEU A 248 -23.91 7.60 -8.46
CA LEU A 248 -22.91 8.12 -7.54
C LEU A 248 -22.55 7.08 -6.46
N ALA A 249 -23.53 6.31 -5.97
CA ALA A 249 -23.29 5.18 -5.08
C ALA A 249 -22.45 4.08 -5.74
N GLU A 250 -22.73 3.76 -7.01
CA GLU A 250 -21.98 2.81 -7.83
C GLU A 250 -20.58 3.32 -8.11
N PHE A 251 -20.40 4.61 -8.39
CA PHE A 251 -19.09 5.24 -8.45
C PHE A 251 -18.36 5.04 -7.12
N VAL A 252 -18.88 5.53 -6.00
CA VAL A 252 -18.26 5.36 -4.67
C VAL A 252 -18.06 3.88 -4.31
N GLY A 253 -18.88 2.96 -4.82
CA GLY A 253 -18.76 1.51 -4.61
C GLY A 253 -17.83 0.76 -5.59
N SER A 254 -17.48 1.36 -6.72
CA SER A 254 -16.69 0.71 -7.81
C SER A 254 -15.20 0.59 -7.50
N ARG A 255 -14.79 0.91 -6.26
CA ARG A 255 -13.38 0.90 -5.82
C ARG A 255 -12.83 -0.53 -5.90
N SER A 256 -11.52 -0.65 -6.14
CA SER A 256 -10.83 -1.94 -6.28
C SER A 256 -11.01 -2.80 -5.02
N GLN A 257 -10.85 -4.13 -5.13
CA GLN A 257 -10.96 -4.99 -3.95
C GLN A 257 -9.86 -4.72 -2.92
N GLY A 258 -8.64 -4.34 -3.37
CA GLY A 258 -7.59 -3.87 -2.46
C GLY A 258 -8.03 -2.68 -1.60
N ILE A 259 -8.77 -1.73 -2.17
CA ILE A 259 -9.36 -0.60 -1.42
C ILE A 259 -10.43 -1.07 -0.44
N LYS A 260 -11.27 -2.02 -0.85
CA LYS A 260 -12.32 -2.57 0.01
C LYS A 260 -11.74 -3.35 1.19
N ASP A 261 -10.64 -4.07 1.01
CA ASP A 261 -9.97 -4.80 2.08
C ASP A 261 -9.31 -3.87 3.11
N LEU A 262 -8.86 -2.67 2.70
CA LEU A 262 -8.38 -1.65 3.64
C LEU A 262 -9.42 -1.28 4.69
N ARG A 263 -10.72 -1.54 4.48
CA ARG A 263 -11.78 -1.38 5.49
C ARG A 263 -11.53 -2.22 6.74
N HIS A 264 -11.05 -3.44 6.58
CA HIS A 264 -10.94 -4.44 7.63
C HIS A 264 -9.54 -4.44 8.28
N GLY A 265 -8.53 -3.94 7.56
CA GLY A 265 -7.14 -3.94 8.01
C GLY A 265 -6.52 -5.33 7.92
N SER A 266 -5.60 -5.65 8.83
CA SER A 266 -5.05 -7.01 8.93
C SER A 266 -6.20 -7.95 9.29
N PRO A 267 -6.44 -9.06 8.58
CA PRO A 267 -7.37 -10.11 9.03
C PRO A 267 -7.09 -10.55 10.48
N VAL A 268 -8.10 -11.04 11.20
CA VAL A 268 -7.92 -11.54 12.58
C VAL A 268 -6.96 -12.73 12.62
N ASP A 269 -7.06 -13.58 11.61
CA ASP A 269 -6.29 -14.83 11.50
C ASP A 269 -4.88 -14.61 10.92
N ASP A 270 -4.55 -13.39 10.50
CA ASP A 270 -3.21 -12.98 10.04
C ASP A 270 -2.30 -12.71 11.24
N VAL A 271 -2.06 -13.77 12.02
CA VAL A 271 -1.13 -13.82 13.15
C VAL A 271 0.28 -14.09 12.62
N LEU A 272 1.25 -13.27 13.04
CA LEU A 272 2.64 -13.52 12.71
C LEU A 272 3.16 -14.70 13.55
N PRO A 273 4.04 -15.56 13.00
CA PRO A 273 4.78 -16.54 13.78
C PRO A 273 5.45 -15.93 15.02
N ASP A 274 5.47 -16.67 16.13
CA ASP A 274 5.94 -16.16 17.44
C ASP A 274 7.40 -15.66 17.43
N HIS A 275 8.24 -16.19 16.54
CA HIS A 275 9.64 -15.78 16.40
C HIS A 275 9.83 -14.51 15.56
N ILE A 276 8.75 -13.99 14.95
CA ILE A 276 8.78 -12.80 14.12
C ILE A 276 8.37 -11.59 14.95
N GLU A 277 9.29 -10.65 15.08
CA GLU A 277 9.04 -9.37 15.73
C GLU A 277 8.23 -8.44 14.84
N HIS A 278 7.20 -7.82 15.44
CA HIS A 278 6.37 -6.84 14.74
C HIS A 278 6.69 -5.44 15.21
N HIS A 279 7.27 -4.63 14.32
CA HIS A 279 7.51 -3.21 14.57
C HIS A 279 6.48 -2.35 13.85
N CYS A 280 5.95 -1.36 14.57
CA CYS A 280 5.00 -0.41 14.04
C CYS A 280 5.59 1.00 14.03
N ILE A 281 5.52 1.68 12.88
CA ILE A 281 5.86 3.10 12.74
C ILE A 281 4.63 3.82 12.19
N ALA A 282 3.93 4.54 13.05
CA ALA A 282 2.79 5.39 12.68
C ALA A 282 3.24 6.84 12.41
N ALA A 283 2.40 7.60 11.72
CA ALA A 283 2.60 9.02 11.50
C ALA A 283 1.37 9.83 11.96
N VAL A 284 1.60 11.06 12.39
CA VAL A 284 0.54 12.04 12.68
C VAL A 284 0.88 13.42 12.15
N VAL A 285 -0.15 14.17 11.76
CA VAL A 285 0.03 15.52 11.18
C VAL A 285 0.53 16.58 12.15
N THR A 286 0.32 16.39 13.45
CA THR A 286 0.77 17.35 14.47
C THR A 286 2.22 17.10 14.82
N GLU A 287 3.02 18.16 14.98
CA GLU A 287 4.44 18.05 15.36
C GLU A 287 4.64 17.22 16.63
N ASN A 288 3.80 17.43 17.65
CA ASN A 288 3.78 16.57 18.83
C ASN A 288 2.95 15.30 18.56
N PRO A 289 3.57 14.09 18.58
CA PRO A 289 2.86 12.84 18.33
C PRO A 289 1.76 12.51 19.35
N ARG A 290 1.85 13.09 20.54
CA ARG A 290 0.90 12.88 21.64
C ARG A 290 -0.29 13.85 21.59
N HIS A 291 -0.28 14.82 20.68
CA HIS A 291 -1.34 15.82 20.60
C HIS A 291 -2.70 15.17 20.30
N PRO A 292 -3.79 15.52 21.03
CA PRO A 292 -5.10 14.88 20.85
C PRO A 292 -5.63 14.96 19.41
N VAL A 293 -5.43 16.09 18.73
CA VAL A 293 -5.83 16.27 17.32
C VAL A 293 -5.06 15.32 16.41
N GLY A 294 -3.74 15.15 16.61
CA GLY A 294 -2.93 14.21 15.83
C GLY A 294 -3.34 12.76 16.07
N ARG A 295 -3.68 12.40 17.31
CA ARG A 295 -4.20 11.06 17.62
C ARG A 295 -5.55 10.78 16.95
N ALA A 296 -6.40 11.80 16.83
CA ALA A 296 -7.72 11.69 16.22
C ALA A 296 -7.66 11.67 14.68
N LEU A 297 -6.83 12.51 14.06
CA LEU A 297 -6.70 12.61 12.61
C LEU A 297 -5.71 11.59 12.02
N GLY A 298 -4.71 11.17 12.79
CA GLY A 298 -3.59 10.38 12.28
C GLY A 298 -2.80 11.15 11.23
N ASP A 299 -2.48 10.48 10.13
CA ASP A 299 -1.71 11.02 9.01
C ASP A 299 -2.59 11.56 7.85
N LEU A 300 -3.88 11.81 8.13
CA LEU A 300 -4.96 12.19 7.20
C LEU A 300 -5.53 11.07 6.33
N VAL A 301 -4.95 9.86 6.36
CA VAL A 301 -5.48 8.68 5.66
C VAL A 301 -5.80 7.58 6.66
N VAL A 302 -4.85 7.31 7.56
CA VAL A 302 -4.88 6.28 8.58
C VAL A 302 -4.87 6.95 9.94
N ARG A 303 -5.90 6.68 10.74
CA ARG A 303 -5.94 7.11 12.15
C ARG A 303 -4.78 6.48 12.92
N ALA A 304 -4.16 7.23 13.83
CA ALA A 304 -3.04 6.76 14.64
C ALA A 304 -3.36 5.46 15.40
N SER A 305 -4.60 5.32 15.90
CA SER A 305 -5.06 4.10 16.58
C SER A 305 -5.15 2.89 15.65
N SER A 306 -5.48 3.08 14.38
CA SER A 306 -5.45 2.00 13.38
C SER A 306 -4.02 1.65 13.00
N ALA A 307 -3.17 2.67 12.79
CA ALA A 307 -1.77 2.47 12.46
C ALA A 307 -1.00 1.70 13.53
N THR A 308 -1.27 2.01 14.80
CA THR A 308 -0.67 1.38 15.98
C THR A 308 -1.37 0.11 16.44
N GLY A 309 -2.35 -0.39 15.68
CA GLY A 309 -3.04 -1.62 16.06
C GLY A 309 -3.86 -1.52 17.36
N ARG A 310 -4.19 -0.32 17.86
CA ARG A 310 -4.90 -0.11 19.14
C ARG A 310 -6.36 0.29 18.95
N GLY A 311 -7.24 -0.71 18.90
CA GLY A 311 -8.70 -0.54 18.76
C GLY A 311 -9.45 -0.76 20.07
N ARG A 312 -10.75 -0.47 20.06
CA ARG A 312 -11.64 -0.77 21.20
C ARG A 312 -11.96 -2.26 21.34
N SER A 313 -12.14 -2.94 20.21
CA SER A 313 -12.55 -4.34 20.15
C SER A 313 -11.41 -5.30 19.78
N ARG A 314 -10.26 -4.76 19.37
CA ARG A 314 -9.12 -5.52 18.89
C ARG A 314 -7.83 -4.74 19.12
N SER A 315 -6.80 -5.43 19.58
CA SER A 315 -5.43 -4.96 19.63
C SER A 315 -4.52 -5.90 18.85
N ILE A 316 -3.47 -5.35 18.24
CA ILE A 316 -2.35 -6.11 17.67
C ILE A 316 -1.13 -5.79 18.52
N GLU A 317 -0.42 -6.83 18.94
CA GLU A 317 0.81 -6.67 19.72
C GLU A 317 1.98 -6.31 18.82
N HIS A 318 2.91 -5.53 19.36
CA HIS A 318 4.09 -5.03 18.68
C HIS A 318 5.29 -5.16 19.62
N SER A 319 6.42 -5.63 19.09
CA SER A 319 7.70 -5.59 19.80
C SER A 319 8.12 -4.14 20.06
N THR A 320 8.00 -3.28 19.02
CA THR A 320 8.23 -1.84 19.17
C THR A 320 7.16 -1.03 18.43
N MET A 321 6.86 0.15 18.97
CA MET A 321 5.84 1.04 18.42
C MET A 321 6.30 2.50 18.51
N ASN A 322 6.48 3.12 17.34
CA ASN A 322 6.93 4.49 17.19
C ASN A 322 5.88 5.34 16.46
N VAL A 323 5.80 6.64 16.79
CA VAL A 323 4.90 7.59 16.14
C VAL A 323 5.67 8.84 15.75
N ILE A 324 5.73 9.13 14.45
CA ILE A 324 6.40 10.30 13.90
C ILE A 324 5.40 11.46 13.82
N GLY A 325 5.77 12.64 14.32
CA GLY A 325 4.96 13.85 14.29
C GLY A 325 5.25 14.74 13.08
N GLY A 326 4.33 15.64 12.74
CA GLY A 326 4.49 16.62 11.67
C GLY A 326 4.46 16.02 10.26
N ARG A 327 3.89 14.82 10.08
CA ARG A 327 3.87 14.09 8.81
C ARG A 327 2.44 13.71 8.42
N ASN A 328 2.11 13.88 7.15
CA ASN A 328 0.93 13.27 6.54
C ASN A 328 1.32 11.92 5.92
N HIS A 329 0.34 11.16 5.43
CA HIS A 329 0.54 9.81 4.93
C HIS A 329 1.70 9.79 3.91
N ALA A 330 1.60 10.62 2.88
CA ALA A 330 2.61 10.69 1.82
C ALA A 330 3.99 11.17 2.30
N SER A 331 4.05 12.14 3.22
CA SER A 331 5.34 12.67 3.71
C SER A 331 6.02 11.78 4.75
N ALA A 332 5.31 10.83 5.35
CA ALA A 332 5.88 9.88 6.31
C ALA A 332 6.96 8.99 5.68
N LEU A 333 6.80 8.60 4.41
CA LEU A 333 7.70 7.68 3.73
C LEU A 333 9.12 8.22 3.49
N ASN A 334 9.25 9.54 3.33
CA ASN A 334 10.53 10.22 3.11
C ASN A 334 10.95 11.04 4.34
N ALA A 335 10.34 10.78 5.50
CA ALA A 335 10.68 11.44 6.74
C ALA A 335 12.09 11.00 7.19
N PRO A 336 13.00 11.94 7.50
CA PRO A 336 14.31 11.59 8.08
C PRO A 336 14.18 10.72 9.33
N GLU A 337 13.14 10.96 10.13
CA GLU A 337 12.83 10.19 11.33
C GLU A 337 12.51 8.73 11.01
N LEU A 338 11.84 8.45 9.89
CA LEU A 338 11.57 7.08 9.44
C LEU A 338 12.88 6.36 9.12
N LEU A 339 13.79 7.01 8.39
CA LEU A 339 15.08 6.41 8.04
C LEU A 339 15.92 6.12 9.27
N VAL A 340 15.92 7.02 10.26
CA VAL A 340 16.61 6.81 11.55
C VAL A 340 16.01 5.61 12.29
N LEU A 341 14.68 5.52 12.36
CA LEU A 341 14.01 4.39 13.01
C LEU A 341 14.30 3.06 12.30
N LEU A 342 14.23 3.04 10.97
CA LEU A 342 14.54 1.84 10.20
C LEU A 342 16.00 1.40 10.42
N ARG A 343 16.96 2.33 10.37
CA ARG A 343 18.37 2.01 10.67
C ARG A 343 18.57 1.49 12.09
N SER A 344 17.94 2.13 13.07
CA SER A 344 18.04 1.72 14.47
C SER A 344 17.53 0.29 14.67
N LEU A 345 16.39 -0.06 14.04
CA LEU A 345 15.86 -1.43 14.08
C LEU A 345 16.83 -2.43 13.45
N LEU A 346 17.48 -2.07 12.35
CA LEU A 346 18.45 -2.95 11.68
C LEU A 346 19.77 -3.09 12.47
N ASP A 347 20.19 -2.05 13.19
CA ASP A 347 21.39 -2.07 14.03
C ASP A 347 21.16 -2.84 15.35
N GLU A 348 19.97 -2.76 15.94
CA GLU A 348 19.58 -3.55 17.12
C GLU A 348 19.69 -5.05 16.83
N MET A 349 19.25 -5.48 15.64
CA MET A 349 19.37 -6.86 15.17
C MET A 349 20.83 -7.33 15.16
N GLU A 350 21.76 -6.47 14.75
CA GLU A 350 23.19 -6.80 14.76
C GLU A 350 23.71 -6.99 16.19
N GLY A 351 23.29 -6.14 17.12
CA GLY A 351 23.66 -6.23 18.53
C GLY A 351 23.26 -7.58 19.13
N GLU A 352 22.05 -8.04 18.84
CA GLU A 352 21.54 -9.35 19.29
C GLU A 352 22.34 -10.51 18.70
N HIS A 353 22.63 -10.47 17.40
CA HIS A 353 23.43 -11.51 16.73
C HIS A 353 24.85 -11.59 17.29
N ARG A 354 25.50 -10.43 17.52
CA ARG A 354 26.84 -10.38 18.14
C ARG A 354 26.81 -10.89 19.58
N GLY A 355 25.79 -10.53 20.35
CA GLY A 355 25.59 -11.03 21.71
C GLY A 355 25.38 -12.55 21.75
N ALA A 356 24.51 -13.08 20.90
CA ALA A 356 24.26 -14.51 20.79
C ALA A 356 25.49 -15.29 20.31
N ALA A 357 26.24 -14.76 19.34
CA ALA A 357 27.50 -15.36 18.89
C ALA A 357 28.59 -15.35 19.97
N ALA A 358 28.69 -14.26 20.75
CA ALA A 358 29.62 -14.17 21.88
C ALA A 358 29.27 -15.17 23.00
N LEU A 359 27.99 -15.31 23.32
CA LEU A 359 27.50 -16.28 24.31
C LEU A 359 27.74 -17.73 23.84
N ALA A 360 27.55 -18.02 22.55
CA ALA A 360 27.83 -19.34 21.97
C ALA A 360 29.33 -19.69 21.92
N GLN A 361 30.21 -18.68 21.90
CA GLN A 361 31.68 -18.85 21.90
C GLN A 361 32.27 -18.86 23.32
N THR A 362 31.48 -18.57 24.36
CA THR A 362 31.96 -18.65 25.74
C THR A 362 31.95 -20.12 26.17
N PRO A 363 33.11 -20.75 26.48
CA PRO A 363 33.13 -22.14 26.91
C PRO A 363 32.32 -22.26 28.19
N ALA A 364 31.32 -23.15 28.22
CA ALA A 364 30.58 -23.46 29.43
C ALA A 364 31.59 -23.82 30.53
N GLN A 365 31.76 -22.94 31.51
CA GLN A 365 32.51 -23.27 32.72
C GLN A 365 31.75 -24.40 33.40
N ARG A 366 32.17 -25.65 33.16
CA ARG A 366 31.78 -26.79 33.96
C ARG A 366 32.26 -26.50 35.38
N THR A 367 31.35 -26.03 36.22
CA THR A 367 31.53 -26.07 37.66
C THR A 367 31.38 -27.53 38.08
N THR A 368 32.48 -28.29 38.00
CA THR A 368 32.63 -29.53 38.78
C THR A 368 32.73 -29.14 40.24
N LEU A 369 31.60 -29.24 40.96
CA LEU A 369 31.60 -29.35 42.41
C LEU A 369 31.79 -30.83 42.76
N TRP A 370 32.82 -31.08 43.57
CA TRP A 370 33.13 -32.35 44.19
C TRP A 370 32.08 -32.77 45.21
#